data_AF-A0A7Y7RXZ4-F1
#
_entry.id   AF-A0A7Y7RXZ4-F1
#
_cell.length_a   1.000
_cell.length_b   1.000
_cell.length_c   1.000
_cell.angle_alpha   90.00
_cell.angle_beta   90.00
_cell.angle_gamma   90.00
#
_symmetry.space_group_name_H-M   'P 1'
#
loop_
_entity.id
_entity.type
_entity.pdbx_description
1 polymer ?
#
loop_
_entity_poly.entity_id
_entity_poly.type
_entity_poly.pdbx_seq_one_letter_code
_entity_poly.pdbx_strand_id
1 'polypeptide(L)'
;KGANAGHASEANMDRLDGAGAAAALEARNVTANDSAAIIRAKAALDKLDVAEGLAELEGSAARVAVDEKRMINCRADLNQLVPFKYDWAWQKYLDGCANHWMPQEVNMTADIALWKNPEGLTDDERRIVMRNLGFFSTADSLVANNLVLAVYRLITNPECRQYILRQAFEEAIHTHAYQYCIESLAMDEGEIFNMYHEIPSV
;
A
#
# COMPACT_ATOMS: atom_id res chain seq x y z
N LYS A 1 -13.45 -31.70 -15.26
CA LYS A 1 -13.41 -31.70 -16.74
C LYS A 1 -13.10 -30.27 -17.19
N GLY A 2 -11.98 -30.08 -17.88
CA GLY A 2 -11.49 -28.77 -18.29
C GLY A 2 -9.98 -28.82 -18.44
N ALA A 3 -9.53 -29.59 -19.42
CA ALA A 3 -8.13 -29.70 -19.80
C ALA A 3 -7.71 -28.49 -20.66
N ASN A 4 -6.39 -28.27 -20.68
CA ASN A 4 -5.61 -27.70 -21.77
C ASN A 4 -5.32 -26.18 -21.74
N ALA A 5 -4.27 -25.80 -21.01
CA ALA A 5 -3.54 -24.53 -21.22
C ALA A 5 -2.03 -24.65 -20.89
N GLY A 6 -1.43 -25.83 -21.05
CA GLY A 6 -0.09 -26.11 -20.51
C GLY A 6 0.89 -26.80 -21.46
N HIS A 7 0.83 -26.54 -22.76
CA HIS A 7 1.77 -27.10 -23.75
C HIS A 7 2.27 -26.04 -24.74
N ALA A 8 2.68 -24.85 -24.24
CA ALA A 8 3.79 -24.17 -24.89
C ALA A 8 5.04 -24.96 -24.49
N SER A 9 5.43 -25.92 -25.35
CA SER A 9 6.50 -26.88 -25.08
C SER A 9 7.81 -26.17 -24.73
N GLU A 10 8.57 -26.70 -23.76
CA GLU A 10 9.93 -26.28 -23.39
C GLU A 10 10.80 -25.95 -24.63
N ALA A 11 10.63 -26.69 -25.73
CA ALA A 11 11.29 -26.46 -27.02
C ALA A 11 11.05 -25.08 -27.67
N ASN A 12 9.97 -24.37 -27.32
CA ASN A 12 9.69 -23.03 -27.81
C ASN A 12 10.36 -21.96 -26.93
N MET A 13 10.56 -22.25 -25.65
CA MET A 13 11.29 -21.40 -24.71
C MET A 13 12.79 -21.48 -25.01
N ASP A 14 13.33 -22.70 -25.18
CA ASP A 14 14.72 -22.94 -25.62
C ASP A 14 15.05 -22.23 -26.95
N ARG A 15 14.09 -22.16 -27.87
CA ARG A 15 14.25 -21.45 -29.16
C ARG A 15 14.27 -19.93 -29.00
N LEU A 16 13.44 -19.39 -28.11
CA LEU A 16 13.42 -17.95 -27.81
C LEU A 16 14.69 -17.53 -27.06
N ASP A 17 15.15 -18.35 -26.12
CA ASP A 17 16.40 -18.15 -25.38
C ASP A 17 17.61 -18.22 -26.31
N GLY A 18 17.63 -19.19 -27.24
CA GLY A 18 18.68 -19.31 -28.25
C GLY A 18 18.72 -18.14 -29.25
N ALA A 19 17.56 -17.65 -29.70
CA ALA A 19 17.49 -16.49 -30.60
C ALA A 19 17.88 -15.18 -29.90
N GLY A 20 17.47 -15.00 -28.64
CA GLY A 20 17.86 -13.86 -27.81
C GLY A 20 19.36 -13.84 -27.51
N ALA A 21 19.95 -15.00 -27.20
CA ALA A 21 21.38 -15.13 -26.95
C ALA A 21 22.21 -14.80 -28.20
N ALA A 22 21.79 -15.26 -29.38
CA ALA A 22 22.47 -14.95 -30.63
C ALA A 22 22.43 -13.45 -30.96
N ALA A 23 21.26 -12.82 -30.82
CA ALA A 23 21.11 -11.38 -31.05
C ALA A 23 21.92 -10.54 -30.05
N ALA A 24 22.00 -10.96 -28.79
CA ALA A 24 22.81 -10.30 -27.77
C ALA A 24 24.31 -10.39 -28.09
N LEU A 25 24.78 -11.53 -28.60
CA LEU A 25 26.17 -11.70 -29.05
C LEU A 25 26.49 -10.80 -30.24
N GLU A 26 25.58 -10.75 -31.22
CA GLU A 26 25.73 -9.93 -32.43
C GLU A 26 25.78 -8.43 -32.07
N ALA A 27 24.93 -7.98 -31.15
CA ALA A 27 24.89 -6.58 -30.69
C ALA A 27 26.18 -6.16 -29.95
N ARG A 28 26.90 -7.09 -29.32
CA ARG A 28 28.15 -6.84 -28.59
C ARG A 28 29.39 -6.79 -29.47
N ASN A 29 29.32 -7.30 -30.70
CA ASN A 29 30.46 -7.30 -31.62
C ASN A 29 30.86 -5.89 -32.04
N VAL A 30 32.14 -5.55 -31.93
CA VAL A 30 32.69 -4.29 -32.41
C VAL A 30 32.79 -4.31 -33.94
N THR A 31 32.27 -3.28 -34.59
CA THR A 31 32.30 -3.12 -36.05
C THR A 31 33.19 -1.95 -36.47
N ALA A 32 33.64 -1.95 -37.72
CA ALA A 32 34.50 -0.90 -38.26
C ALA A 32 33.87 0.51 -38.26
N ASN A 33 32.54 0.58 -38.12
CA ASN A 33 31.79 1.85 -38.11
C ASN A 33 31.50 2.35 -36.67
N ASP A 34 31.95 1.63 -35.64
CA ASP A 34 31.67 2.00 -34.25
C ASP A 34 32.51 3.19 -33.80
N SER A 35 31.86 4.17 -33.18
CA SER A 35 32.57 5.28 -32.54
C SER A 35 33.30 4.80 -31.27
N ALA A 36 34.31 5.55 -30.83
CA ALA A 36 35.03 5.25 -29.59
C ALA A 36 34.11 5.15 -28.34
N ALA A 37 32.97 5.85 -28.33
CA ALA A 37 31.97 5.74 -27.27
C ALA A 37 31.20 4.41 -27.35
N ILE A 38 30.83 3.96 -28.55
CA ILE A 38 30.15 2.68 -28.79
C ILE A 38 31.06 1.50 -28.42
N ILE A 39 32.35 1.57 -28.78
CA ILE A 39 33.34 0.54 -28.42
C ILE A 39 33.44 0.39 -26.90
N ARG A 40 33.48 1.50 -26.15
CA ARG A 40 33.51 1.46 -24.67
C ARG A 40 32.23 0.88 -24.08
N ALA A 41 31.06 1.21 -24.63
CA ALA A 41 29.78 0.67 -24.17
C ALA A 41 29.68 -0.85 -24.41
N LYS A 42 30.08 -1.34 -25.60
CA LYS A 42 30.13 -2.78 -25.91
C LYS A 42 31.09 -3.53 -24.98
N ALA A 43 32.29 -2.98 -24.75
CA ALA A 43 33.25 -3.55 -23.81
C ALA A 43 32.77 -3.55 -22.34
N ALA A 44 31.86 -2.63 -21.97
CA ALA A 44 31.23 -2.62 -20.65
C ALA A 44 30.14 -3.70 -20.54
N LEU A 45 29.36 -3.93 -21.60
CA LEU A 45 28.37 -5.02 -21.69
C LEU A 45 29.01 -6.41 -21.55
N ASP A 46 30.21 -6.60 -22.09
CA ASP A 46 30.95 -7.87 -21.95
C ASP A 46 31.42 -8.16 -20.52
N LYS A 47 31.53 -7.11 -19.69
CA LYS A 47 31.91 -7.19 -18.27
C LYS A 47 30.71 -7.09 -17.34
N LEU A 48 29.50 -6.98 -17.88
CA LEU A 48 28.29 -6.89 -17.08
C LEU A 48 28.04 -8.23 -16.40
N ASP A 49 28.07 -8.23 -15.07
CA ASP A 49 27.64 -9.38 -14.29
C ASP A 49 26.12 -9.49 -14.37
N VAL A 50 25.64 -10.53 -15.05
CA VAL A 50 24.21 -10.82 -15.21
C VAL A 50 23.73 -11.88 -14.21
N ALA A 51 24.62 -12.42 -13.37
CA ALA A 51 24.27 -13.51 -12.46
C ALA A 51 23.19 -13.11 -11.46
N GLU A 52 23.25 -11.89 -10.93
CA GLU A 52 22.23 -11.36 -10.01
C GLU A 52 20.86 -11.25 -10.70
N GLY A 53 20.81 -10.71 -11.93
CA GLY A 53 19.56 -10.58 -12.69
C GLY A 53 18.96 -11.92 -13.11
N LEU A 54 19.80 -12.89 -13.47
CA LEU A 54 19.35 -14.25 -13.79
C LEU A 54 18.80 -14.97 -12.56
N ALA A 55 19.46 -14.85 -11.41
CA ALA A 55 18.99 -15.43 -10.15
C ALA A 55 17.64 -14.82 -9.71
N GLU A 56 17.44 -13.53 -9.94
CA GLU A 56 16.15 -12.86 -9.70
C GLU A 56 15.05 -13.37 -10.63
N LEU A 57 15.35 -13.53 -11.92
CA LEU A 57 14.41 -14.07 -12.92
C LEU A 57 14.01 -15.52 -12.62
N GLU A 58 14.97 -16.39 -12.27
CA GLU A 58 14.70 -17.77 -11.89
C GLU A 58 13.88 -17.88 -10.59
N GLY A 59 14.18 -17.02 -9.60
CA GLY A 59 13.42 -16.95 -8.34
C GLY A 59 11.98 -16.45 -8.51
N SER A 60 11.72 -15.63 -9.54
CA SER A 60 10.40 -15.02 -9.78
C SER A 60 9.33 -16.01 -10.28
N ALA A 61 9.72 -17.13 -10.89
CA ALA A 61 8.81 -18.13 -11.46
C ALA A 61 8.51 -19.30 -10.51
N ALA A 62 9.26 -19.42 -9.41
CA ALA A 62 9.12 -20.49 -8.45
C ALA A 62 7.94 -20.26 -7.47
N ARG A 63 7.41 -21.36 -6.91
CA ARG A 63 6.43 -21.27 -5.81
C ARG A 63 7.11 -20.73 -4.55
N VAL A 64 6.46 -19.78 -3.87
CA VAL A 64 6.97 -19.20 -2.62
C VAL A 64 6.92 -20.21 -1.48
N ALA A 65 8.03 -20.38 -0.76
CA ALA A 65 8.07 -21.14 0.49
C ALA A 65 7.88 -20.23 1.72
N VAL A 66 7.25 -20.76 2.77
CA VAL A 66 6.98 -20.00 4.02
C VAL A 66 8.26 -19.41 4.62
N ASP A 67 9.35 -20.16 4.58
CA ASP A 67 10.62 -19.76 5.17
C ASP A 67 11.36 -18.67 4.40
N GLU A 68 10.91 -18.32 3.20
CA GLU A 68 11.49 -17.22 2.40
C GLU A 68 10.89 -15.87 2.80
N LYS A 69 9.64 -15.84 3.28
CA LYS A 69 8.93 -14.59 3.60
C LYS A 69 9.57 -13.90 4.82
N ARG A 70 9.71 -12.57 4.78
CA ARG A 70 10.19 -11.72 5.88
C ARG A 70 9.35 -10.44 5.95
N MET A 71 9.22 -9.83 7.14
CA MET A 71 8.49 -8.56 7.30
C MET A 71 9.07 -7.43 6.44
N ILE A 72 10.40 -7.32 6.39
CA ILE A 72 11.14 -6.30 5.66
C ILE A 72 12.28 -6.95 4.86
N ASN A 73 12.70 -6.32 3.76
CA ASN A 73 13.80 -6.77 2.88
C ASN A 73 13.64 -8.22 2.38
N CYS A 74 12.40 -8.67 2.19
CA CYS A 74 12.09 -9.98 1.61
C CYS A 74 12.30 -9.98 0.09
N ARG A 75 12.81 -11.10 -0.44
CA ARG A 75 12.99 -11.33 -1.88
C ARG A 75 11.95 -12.29 -2.50
N ALA A 76 11.14 -12.95 -1.67
CA ALA A 76 10.04 -13.79 -2.15
C ALA A 76 8.98 -12.95 -2.88
N ASP A 77 8.27 -13.57 -3.82
CA ASP A 77 7.22 -12.92 -4.61
C ASP A 77 6.11 -12.36 -3.70
N LEU A 78 6.02 -11.03 -3.63
CA LEU A 78 5.07 -10.30 -2.81
C LEU A 78 3.64 -10.34 -3.34
N ASN A 79 3.43 -10.80 -4.57
CA ASN A 79 2.09 -10.85 -5.17
C ASN A 79 1.37 -12.15 -4.79
N GLN A 80 2.10 -13.16 -4.32
CA GLN A 80 1.53 -14.43 -3.87
C GLN A 80 1.19 -14.37 -2.38
N LEU A 81 -0.12 -14.32 -2.08
CA LEU A 81 -0.61 -14.24 -0.70
C LEU A 81 -0.25 -15.49 0.12
N VAL A 82 -0.34 -16.67 -0.50
CA VAL A 82 -0.08 -17.97 0.14
C VAL A 82 1.29 -18.52 -0.26
N PRO A 83 1.92 -19.35 0.60
CA PRO A 83 1.46 -19.76 1.93
C PRO A 83 1.63 -18.66 2.99
N PHE A 84 0.82 -18.67 4.05
CA PHE A 84 0.94 -17.71 5.14
C PHE A 84 2.14 -18.03 6.04
N LYS A 85 2.85 -16.97 6.47
CA LYS A 85 3.89 -17.05 7.50
C LYS A 85 3.44 -16.36 8.78
N TYR A 86 2.76 -15.24 8.65
CA TYR A 86 2.28 -14.42 9.77
C TYR A 86 0.77 -14.57 9.92
N ASP A 87 0.33 -15.71 10.47
CA ASP A 87 -1.11 -15.99 10.65
C ASP A 87 -1.82 -14.92 11.49
N TRP A 88 -1.11 -14.28 12.42
CA TRP A 88 -1.65 -13.17 13.21
C TRP A 88 -2.08 -11.98 12.34
N ALA A 89 -1.36 -11.70 11.24
CA ALA A 89 -1.66 -10.58 10.35
C ALA A 89 -2.92 -10.88 9.53
N TRP A 90 -3.03 -12.12 9.05
CA TRP A 90 -4.24 -12.59 8.40
C TRP A 90 -5.45 -12.58 9.35
N GLN A 91 -5.27 -13.03 10.59
CA GLN A 91 -6.35 -12.97 11.57
C GLN A 91 -6.79 -11.53 11.85
N LYS A 92 -5.87 -10.58 11.96
CA LYS A 92 -6.21 -9.15 12.13
C LYS A 92 -6.97 -8.58 10.94
N TYR A 93 -6.62 -8.99 9.72
CA TYR A 93 -7.40 -8.66 8.53
C TYR A 93 -8.84 -9.19 8.62
N LEU A 94 -9.03 -10.46 8.99
CA LEU A 94 -10.36 -11.03 9.17
C LEU A 94 -11.15 -10.35 10.29
N ASP A 95 -10.52 -10.08 11.43
CA ASP A 95 -11.13 -9.36 12.56
C ASP A 95 -11.59 -7.97 12.13
N GLY A 96 -10.74 -7.21 11.41
CA GLY A 96 -11.09 -5.88 10.88
C GLY A 96 -12.24 -5.93 9.87
N CYS A 97 -12.24 -6.90 8.95
CA CYS A 97 -13.35 -7.11 8.01
C CYS A 97 -14.68 -7.41 8.71
N ALA A 98 -14.65 -8.19 9.80
CA ALA A 98 -15.86 -8.50 10.59
C ALA A 98 -16.41 -7.28 11.34
N ASN A 99 -15.59 -6.26 11.56
CA ASN A 99 -15.95 -5.01 12.23
C ASN A 99 -16.37 -3.89 11.27
N HIS A 100 -16.91 -4.24 10.10
CA HIS A 100 -17.41 -3.22 9.17
C HIS A 100 -18.58 -2.44 9.76
N TRP A 101 -18.53 -1.11 9.59
CA TRP A 101 -19.57 -0.16 9.95
C TRP A 101 -19.49 1.05 9.02
N MET A 102 -20.54 1.86 8.98
CA MET A 102 -20.57 3.17 8.34
C MET A 102 -21.07 4.25 9.31
N PRO A 103 -20.53 5.49 9.26
CA PRO A 103 -20.92 6.54 10.20
C PRO A 103 -22.41 6.86 10.21
N GLN A 104 -23.06 6.79 9.04
CA GLN A 104 -24.49 7.04 8.86
C GLN A 104 -25.39 6.04 9.60
N GLU A 105 -24.85 4.92 10.07
CA GLU A 105 -25.59 3.95 10.88
C GLU A 105 -25.85 4.48 12.30
N VAL A 106 -25.13 5.52 12.74
CA VAL A 106 -25.29 6.17 14.04
C VAL A 106 -26.23 7.38 13.92
N ASN A 107 -27.33 7.36 14.67
CA ASN A 107 -28.32 8.45 14.64
C ASN A 107 -27.86 9.67 15.46
N MET A 108 -27.75 10.84 14.81
CA MET A 108 -27.29 12.10 15.43
C MET A 108 -28.43 13.03 15.92
N THR A 109 -29.69 12.61 15.92
CA THR A 109 -30.85 13.51 16.19
C THR A 109 -30.77 14.15 17.57
N ALA A 110 -30.41 13.37 18.61
CA ALA A 110 -30.31 13.86 19.98
C ALA A 110 -29.14 14.85 20.13
N ASP A 111 -27.99 14.51 19.56
CA ASP A 111 -26.78 15.34 19.55
C ASP A 111 -27.02 16.68 18.84
N ILE A 112 -27.73 16.67 17.71
CA ILE A 112 -28.12 17.90 17.00
C ILE A 112 -29.01 18.78 17.88
N ALA A 113 -30.01 18.20 18.55
CA ALA A 113 -30.90 18.94 19.43
C ALA A 113 -30.15 19.53 20.63
N LEU A 114 -29.23 18.77 21.23
CA LEU A 114 -28.39 19.21 22.34
C LEU A 114 -27.44 20.32 21.90
N TRP A 115 -26.76 20.16 20.76
CA TRP A 115 -25.80 21.12 20.24
C TRP A 115 -26.46 22.45 19.87
N LYS A 116 -27.68 22.43 19.33
CA LYS A 116 -28.44 23.65 18.98
C LYS A 116 -29.06 24.35 20.18
N ASN A 117 -29.25 23.67 21.31
CA ASN A 117 -29.78 24.28 22.52
C ASN A 117 -28.70 25.17 23.19
N PRO A 118 -28.92 26.49 23.34
CA PRO A 118 -27.96 27.38 24.01
C PRO A 118 -27.67 26.99 25.47
N GLU A 119 -28.62 26.32 26.15
CA GLU A 119 -28.46 25.82 27.51
C GLU A 119 -28.06 24.32 27.55
N GLY A 120 -27.85 23.69 26.39
CA GLY A 120 -27.59 22.25 26.29
C GLY A 120 -26.19 21.86 26.75
N LEU A 121 -25.18 22.68 26.43
CA LEU A 121 -23.78 22.49 26.79
C LEU A 121 -23.17 23.82 27.20
N THR A 122 -22.34 23.78 28.24
CA THR A 122 -21.48 24.89 28.63
C THR A 122 -20.40 25.18 27.59
N ASP A 123 -19.80 26.37 27.63
CA ASP A 123 -18.72 26.75 26.71
C ASP A 123 -17.50 25.84 26.82
N ASP A 124 -17.19 25.36 28.03
CA ASP A 124 -16.06 24.45 28.26
C ASP A 124 -16.33 23.06 27.67
N GLU A 125 -17.56 22.55 27.78
CA GLU A 125 -17.95 21.28 27.14
C GLU A 125 -17.91 21.38 25.62
N ARG A 126 -18.44 22.48 25.04
CA ARG A 126 -18.37 22.74 23.59
C ARG A 126 -16.92 22.82 23.12
N ARG A 127 -16.05 23.49 23.88
CA ARG A 127 -14.62 23.58 23.56
C ARG A 127 -13.97 22.21 23.50
N ILE A 128 -14.27 21.29 24.43
CA ILE A 128 -13.70 19.94 24.42
C ILE A 128 -14.10 19.19 23.14
N VAL A 129 -15.38 19.27 22.75
CA VAL A 129 -15.89 18.64 21.52
C VAL A 129 -15.21 19.21 20.29
N MET A 130 -15.17 20.54 20.14
CA MET A 130 -14.56 21.20 18.99
C MET A 130 -13.05 20.89 18.88
N ARG A 131 -12.32 20.91 20.01
CA ARG A 131 -10.90 20.58 20.04
C ARG A 131 -10.61 19.13 19.68
N ASN A 132 -11.44 18.19 20.14
CA ASN A 132 -11.31 16.78 19.74
C ASN A 132 -11.56 16.61 18.24
N LEU A 133 -12.66 17.17 17.72
CA LEU A 133 -12.98 17.07 16.30
C LEU A 133 -11.91 17.72 15.43
N GLY A 134 -11.38 18.88 15.85
CA GLY A 134 -10.31 19.58 15.12
C GLY A 134 -9.01 18.79 15.05
N PHE A 135 -8.62 18.11 16.14
CA PHE A 135 -7.46 17.23 16.16
C PHE A 135 -7.68 15.99 15.27
N PHE A 136 -8.75 15.23 15.54
CA PHE A 136 -8.93 13.92 14.91
C PHE A 136 -9.30 13.99 13.43
N SER A 137 -10.00 15.04 12.98
CA SER A 137 -10.39 15.21 11.58
C SER A 137 -9.21 15.21 10.61
N THR A 138 -8.03 15.66 11.05
CA THR A 138 -6.80 15.66 10.25
C THR A 138 -5.81 14.58 10.67
N ALA A 139 -5.77 14.19 11.96
CA ALA A 139 -4.87 13.16 12.45
C ALA A 139 -5.06 11.81 11.74
N ASP A 140 -6.30 11.38 11.48
CA ASP A 140 -6.54 10.08 10.83
C ASP A 140 -6.13 10.10 9.35
N SER A 141 -6.20 11.26 8.70
CA SER A 141 -5.61 11.44 7.36
C SER A 141 -4.08 11.34 7.39
N LEU A 142 -3.41 11.82 8.45
CA LEU A 142 -1.97 11.64 8.62
C LEU A 142 -1.59 10.17 8.81
N VAL A 143 -2.38 9.42 9.60
CA VAL A 143 -2.18 7.98 9.79
C VAL A 143 -2.36 7.23 8.48
N ALA A 144 -3.46 7.48 7.74
CA ALA A 144 -3.72 6.87 6.44
C ALA A 144 -2.58 7.14 5.43
N ASN A 145 -2.15 8.39 5.34
CA ASN A 145 -1.05 8.79 4.45
C ASN A 145 0.27 8.10 4.84
N ASN A 146 0.59 8.00 6.13
CA ASN A 146 1.77 7.28 6.58
C ASN A 146 1.70 5.79 6.27
N LEU A 147 0.55 5.14 6.47
CA LEU A 147 0.35 3.73 6.14
C LEU A 147 0.62 3.47 4.66
N VAL A 148 0.07 4.30 3.76
CA VAL A 148 0.17 4.10 2.32
C VAL A 148 1.54 4.54 1.76
N LEU A 149 2.02 5.72 2.14
CA LEU A 149 3.20 6.34 1.52
C LEU A 149 4.53 5.89 2.14
N ALA A 150 4.54 5.48 3.42
CA ALA A 150 5.75 5.07 4.12
C ALA A 150 5.75 3.58 4.48
N VAL A 151 4.74 3.11 5.22
CA VAL A 151 4.75 1.76 5.81
C VAL A 151 4.56 0.68 4.75
N TYR A 152 3.56 0.80 3.89
CA TYR A 152 3.18 -0.23 2.91
C TYR A 152 4.34 -0.62 1.99
N ARG A 153 5.12 0.36 1.53
CA ARG A 153 6.30 0.14 0.68
C ARG A 153 7.37 -0.68 1.39
N LEU A 154 7.64 -0.38 2.66
CA LEU A 154 8.73 -1.00 3.44
C LEU A 154 8.37 -2.39 3.96
N ILE A 155 7.08 -2.67 4.18
CA ILE A 155 6.60 -4.00 4.51
C ILE A 155 6.61 -4.86 3.25
N THR A 156 7.48 -5.86 3.23
CA THR A 156 7.65 -6.82 2.13
C THR A 156 7.04 -8.16 2.51
N ASN A 157 5.78 -8.17 2.94
CA ASN A 157 5.03 -9.39 3.22
C ASN A 157 3.54 -9.21 2.82
N PRO A 158 2.95 -10.15 2.06
CA PRO A 158 1.63 -9.97 1.48
C PRO A 158 0.48 -9.97 2.50
N GLU A 159 0.48 -10.87 3.50
CA GLU A 159 -0.58 -10.93 4.52
C GLU A 159 -0.55 -9.70 5.45
N CYS A 160 0.63 -9.18 5.77
CA CYS A 160 0.76 -7.90 6.47
C CYS A 160 0.28 -6.73 5.60
N ARG A 161 0.63 -6.70 4.31
CA ARG A 161 0.11 -5.70 3.36
C ARG A 161 -1.41 -5.75 3.27
N GLN A 162 -2.00 -6.93 3.24
CA GLN A 162 -3.45 -7.10 3.22
C GLN A 162 -4.12 -6.44 4.44
N TYR A 163 -3.54 -6.61 5.63
CA TYR A 163 -4.04 -5.95 6.83
C TYR A 163 -3.85 -4.42 6.78
N ILE A 164 -2.71 -3.93 6.30
CA ILE A 164 -2.46 -2.49 6.13
C ILE A 164 -3.50 -1.85 5.19
N LEU A 165 -3.91 -2.54 4.11
CA LEU A 165 -4.97 -2.05 3.24
C LEU A 165 -6.31 -1.92 3.98
N ARG A 166 -6.63 -2.90 4.84
CA ARG A 166 -7.84 -2.84 5.65
C ARG A 166 -7.77 -1.70 6.67
N GLN A 167 -6.64 -1.53 7.35
CA GLN A 167 -6.45 -0.43 8.30
C GLN A 167 -6.53 0.93 7.61
N ALA A 168 -5.89 1.12 6.45
CA ALA A 168 -5.96 2.37 5.70
C ALA A 168 -7.40 2.71 5.26
N PHE A 169 -8.20 1.70 4.94
CA PHE A 169 -9.62 1.89 4.68
C PHE A 169 -10.42 2.24 5.94
N GLU A 170 -10.08 1.66 7.09
CA GLU A 170 -10.68 2.04 8.38
C GLU A 170 -10.39 3.50 8.73
N GLU A 171 -9.17 4.01 8.50
CA GLU A 171 -8.86 5.44 8.70
C GLU A 171 -9.66 6.37 7.75
N ALA A 172 -9.99 5.89 6.54
CA ALA A 172 -10.89 6.62 5.65
C ALA A 172 -12.33 6.65 6.19
N ILE A 173 -12.80 5.56 6.80
CA ILE A 173 -14.09 5.53 7.50
C ILE A 173 -14.08 6.47 8.72
N HIS A 174 -12.99 6.52 9.48
CA HIS A 174 -12.87 7.45 10.61
C HIS A 174 -12.93 8.91 10.15
N THR A 175 -12.18 9.25 9.09
CA THR A 175 -12.22 10.59 8.47
C THR A 175 -13.64 10.95 8.02
N HIS A 176 -14.35 10.00 7.40
CA HIS A 176 -15.75 10.16 7.02
C HIS A 176 -16.67 10.34 8.24
N ALA A 177 -16.40 9.68 9.36
CA ALA A 177 -17.18 9.84 10.59
C ALA A 177 -17.08 11.26 11.14
N TYR A 178 -15.87 11.86 11.16
CA TYR A 178 -15.73 13.24 11.62
C TYR A 178 -16.43 14.22 10.69
N GLN A 179 -16.31 14.04 9.37
CA GLN A 179 -17.04 14.85 8.39
C GLN A 179 -18.55 14.76 8.64
N TYR A 180 -19.10 13.55 8.82
CA TYR A 180 -20.51 13.34 9.13
C TYR A 180 -20.96 14.05 10.41
N CYS A 181 -20.17 14.00 11.48
CA CYS A 181 -20.46 14.70 12.73
C CYS A 181 -20.44 16.23 12.56
N ILE A 182 -19.40 16.77 11.90
CA ILE A 182 -19.22 18.22 11.67
C ILE A 182 -20.39 18.77 10.83
N GLU A 183 -20.75 18.07 9.74
CA GLU A 183 -21.88 18.44 8.88
C GLU A 183 -23.21 18.36 9.65
N SER A 184 -23.45 17.26 10.38
CA SER A 184 -24.68 17.06 11.15
C SER A 184 -24.90 18.15 12.20
N LEU A 185 -23.84 18.56 12.88
CA LEU A 185 -23.88 19.60 13.92
C LEU A 185 -23.84 21.03 13.34
N ALA A 186 -23.75 21.18 12.01
CA ALA A 186 -23.64 22.45 11.30
C ALA A 186 -22.50 23.34 11.82
N MET A 187 -21.33 22.72 12.07
CA MET A 187 -20.11 23.40 12.47
C MET A 187 -19.41 24.04 11.26
N ASP A 188 -18.52 25.01 11.50
CA ASP A 188 -17.65 25.55 10.44
C ASP A 188 -16.56 24.52 10.10
N GLU A 189 -16.69 23.87 8.95
CA GLU A 189 -15.72 22.89 8.46
C GLU A 189 -14.32 23.49 8.34
N GLY A 190 -14.20 24.74 7.89
CA GLY A 190 -12.91 25.42 7.73
C GLY A 190 -12.20 25.59 9.07
N GLU A 191 -12.93 26.04 10.09
CA GLU A 191 -12.40 26.19 11.45
C GLU A 191 -11.93 24.83 12.02
N ILE A 192 -12.75 23.79 11.88
CA ILE A 192 -12.44 22.48 12.46
C ILE A 192 -11.27 21.81 11.73
N PHE A 193 -11.30 21.71 10.40
CA PHE A 193 -10.25 21.04 9.64
C PHE A 193 -8.92 21.82 9.60
N ASN A 194 -8.94 23.15 9.79
CA ASN A 194 -7.73 23.96 9.87
C ASN A 194 -7.20 24.15 11.30
N MET A 195 -7.88 23.59 12.31
CA MET A 195 -7.56 23.83 13.72
C MET A 195 -6.12 23.46 14.09
N TYR A 196 -5.54 22.44 13.46
CA TYR A 196 -4.15 22.01 13.66
C TYR A 196 -3.09 23.03 13.21
N HIS A 197 -3.47 24.07 12.45
CA HIS A 197 -2.61 25.22 12.14
C HIS A 197 -2.87 26.41 13.06
N GLU A 198 -4.05 26.50 13.65
CA GLU A 198 -4.50 27.70 14.39
C GLU A 198 -4.26 27.60 15.89
N ILE A 199 -4.17 26.38 16.43
CA ILE A 199 -4.17 26.11 17.86
C ILE A 199 -2.91 25.36 18.27
N PRO A 200 -1.99 25.96 19.05
CA PRO A 200 -0.69 25.36 19.35
C PRO A 200 -0.69 23.99 20.04
N SER A 201 -1.80 23.62 20.69
CA SER A 201 -1.94 22.34 21.39
C SER A 201 -2.52 21.22 20.53
N VAL A 202 -3.01 21.54 19.32
CA VAL A 202 -3.52 20.60 18.32
C VAL A 202 -2.40 20.32 17.33
#